data_AF-A0AAD8Z5K3-F1
#
_entry.id   AF-A0AAD8Z5K3-F1
#
_cell.length_a   1.000
_cell.length_b   1.000
_cell.length_c   1.000
_cell.angle_alpha   90.00
_cell.angle_beta   90.00
_cell.angle_gamma   90.00
#
_symmetry.space_group_name_H-M   'P 1'
#
loop_
_entity.id
_entity.type
_entity.pdbx_description
1 polymer ?
#
loop_
_entity_poly.entity_id
_entity_poly.type
_entity_poly.pdbx_seq_one_letter_code
_entity_poly.pdbx_strand_id
1 'polypeptide(L)'
;MDARRWEGVGGPHPSLHPCLYLSLLELRHLGNDEVHIVWSEHTRDYRRGIIPTEFGDVLIIIYPVKNRMYSIQIIKKPEASPFSLYASR
;
A
#
# COMPACT_ATOMS: atom_id res chain seq x y z
N MET A 1 24.02 -7.92 -8.54
CA MET A 1 23.95 -7.47 -7.14
C MET A 1 24.35 -8.66 -6.28
N ASP A 2 25.47 -8.56 -5.54
CA ASP A 2 26.13 -9.68 -4.84
C ASP A 2 25.45 -9.97 -3.49
N ALA A 3 25.15 -11.24 -3.22
CA ALA A 3 24.35 -11.73 -2.08
C ALA A 3 25.08 -11.63 -0.73
N ARG A 4 26.36 -11.24 -0.71
CA ARG A 4 27.20 -11.22 0.50
C ARG A 4 27.08 -9.96 1.38
N ARG A 5 26.14 -9.07 1.09
CA ARG A 5 25.95 -7.82 1.86
C ARG A 5 24.97 -7.94 3.05
N TRP A 6 24.38 -9.10 3.29
CA TRP A 6 23.29 -9.27 4.27
C TRP A 6 23.71 -9.84 5.63
N GLU A 7 24.97 -10.23 5.82
CA GLU A 7 25.49 -10.64 7.13
C GLU A 7 25.73 -9.41 8.01
N GLY A 8 24.68 -8.94 8.71
CA GLY A 8 24.83 -7.92 9.76
C GLY A 8 23.67 -6.93 9.90
N VAL A 9 22.68 -6.94 9.01
CA VAL A 9 21.63 -5.89 8.99
C VAL A 9 20.32 -6.31 9.67
N GLY A 10 20.28 -7.43 10.40
CA GLY A 10 19.03 -7.92 11.01
C GLY A 10 17.91 -8.19 10.00
N GLY A 11 18.28 -8.45 8.74
CA GLY A 11 17.36 -8.74 7.66
C GLY A 11 16.72 -10.12 7.80
N PRO A 12 15.57 -10.35 7.13
CA PRO A 12 14.87 -11.63 7.16
C PRO A 12 15.80 -12.81 6.81
N HIS A 13 15.77 -13.86 7.64
CA HIS A 13 16.61 -15.06 7.50
C HIS A 13 16.41 -15.74 6.12
N PRO A 14 17.47 -16.25 5.47
CA PRO A 14 17.43 -16.81 4.10
C PRO A 14 16.52 -18.04 3.91
N SER A 15 15.85 -18.52 4.96
CA SER A 15 14.81 -19.55 4.89
C SER A 15 13.42 -19.03 4.53
N LEU A 16 13.23 -17.70 4.46
CA LEU A 16 11.99 -17.14 3.94
C LEU A 16 11.91 -17.45 2.45
N HIS A 17 10.88 -18.23 2.09
CA HIS A 17 10.62 -18.71 0.74
C HIS A 17 10.85 -17.59 -0.29
N PRO A 18 11.47 -17.84 -1.45
CA PRO A 18 11.77 -16.81 -2.45
C PRO A 18 10.56 -15.94 -2.84
N CYS A 19 9.36 -16.51 -2.76
CA CYS A 19 8.09 -15.82 -2.95
C CYS A 19 7.85 -14.69 -1.92
N LEU A 20 8.20 -14.91 -0.65
CA LEU A 20 8.05 -13.92 0.41
C LEU A 20 9.04 -12.77 0.22
N TYR A 21 10.27 -13.03 -0.23
CA TYR A 21 11.24 -11.99 -0.54
C TYR A 21 10.79 -11.14 -1.74
N LEU A 22 10.23 -11.77 -2.78
CA LEU A 22 9.66 -11.06 -3.93
C LEU A 22 8.51 -10.14 -3.50
N SER A 23 7.57 -10.67 -2.70
CA SER A 23 6.47 -9.88 -2.14
C SER A 23 6.94 -8.75 -1.23
N LEU A 24 7.99 -8.95 -0.43
CA LEU A 24 8.56 -7.89 0.41
C LEU A 24 9.25 -6.80 -0.42
N LEU A 25 9.92 -7.16 -1.52
CA LEU A 25 10.52 -6.18 -2.42
C LEU A 25 9.43 -5.38 -3.14
N GLU A 26 8.39 -6.03 -3.64
CA GLU A 26 7.24 -5.37 -4.26
C GLU A 26 6.53 -4.44 -3.27
N LEU A 27 6.28 -4.91 -2.04
CA LEU A 27 5.66 -4.09 -0.98
C LEU A 27 6.55 -2.93 -0.53
N ARG A 28 7.87 -3.04 -0.63
CA ARG A 28 8.79 -1.95 -0.28
C ARG A 28 8.70 -0.80 -1.28
N HIS A 29 8.43 -1.10 -2.54
CA HIS A 29 8.25 -0.10 -3.58
C HIS A 29 6.81 0.42 -3.55
N LEU A 30 5.83 -0.48 -3.57
CA LEU A 30 4.41 -0.14 -3.51
C LEU A 30 4.02 0.56 -2.22
N GLY A 31 4.69 0.28 -1.10
CA GLY A 31 4.39 0.86 0.21
C GLY A 31 5.04 2.22 0.47
N ASN A 32 5.90 2.73 -0.43
CA ASN A 32 6.57 4.01 -0.25
C ASN A 32 6.00 5.13 -1.14
N ASP A 33 4.99 4.82 -1.95
CA ASP A 33 4.37 5.80 -2.84
C ASP A 33 3.30 6.61 -2.09
N GLU A 34 3.15 7.90 -2.42
CA GLU A 34 2.12 8.77 -1.83
C GLU A 34 0.73 8.52 -2.43
N VAL A 35 0.69 8.02 -3.66
CA VAL A 35 -0.53 7.78 -4.44
C VAL A 35 -0.51 6.36 -5.00
N HIS A 36 -1.51 5.56 -4.64
CA HIS A 36 -1.64 4.20 -5.21
C HIS A 36 -2.81 4.12 -6.17
N ILE A 37 -2.59 3.48 -7.31
CA ILE A 37 -3.65 3.17 -8.29
C ILE A 37 -3.96 1.69 -8.19
N VAL A 38 -5.21 1.36 -7.89
CA VAL A 38 -5.69 0.00 -7.69
C VAL A 38 -6.72 -0.34 -8.75
N TRP A 39 -6.53 -1.45 -9.45
CA TRP A 39 -7.58 -2.09 -10.23
C TRP A 39 -8.30 -3.14 -9.38
N SER A 40 -9.62 -3.10 -9.34
CA SER A 40 -10.41 -4.09 -8.60
C SER A 40 -11.58 -4.61 -9.41
N GLU A 41 -11.63 -5.94 -9.61
CA GLU A 41 -12.79 -6.62 -10.20
C GLU A 41 -13.85 -7.00 -9.16
N HIS A 42 -13.59 -6.72 -7.88
CA HIS A 42 -14.53 -7.02 -6.82
C HIS A 42 -15.65 -5.99 -6.78
N THR A 43 -16.85 -6.46 -6.43
CA THR A 43 -18.02 -5.60 -6.19
C THR A 43 -17.99 -4.90 -4.83
N ARG A 44 -17.00 -5.22 -3.98
CA ARG A 44 -16.82 -4.66 -2.65
C ARG A 44 -15.88 -3.46 -2.70
N ASP A 45 -16.19 -2.46 -1.88
CA ASP A 45 -15.32 -1.29 -1.71
C ASP A 45 -13.92 -1.71 -1.27
N TYR A 46 -12.93 -1.05 -1.86
CA TYR A 46 -11.55 -1.28 -1.53
C TYR A 46 -11.26 -0.72 -0.15
N ARG A 47 -10.73 -1.57 0.73
CA ARG A 47 -10.43 -1.18 2.11
C ARG A 47 -9.01 -0.64 2.19
N ARG A 48 -8.85 0.54 2.78
CA ARG A 48 -7.55 1.21 2.96
C ARG A 48 -6.50 0.35 3.69
N GLY A 49 -6.92 -0.54 4.59
CA GLY A 49 -6.03 -1.43 5.34
C GLY A 49 -5.49 -2.64 4.58
N ILE A 50 -5.77 -2.78 3.27
CA ILE A 50 -5.26 -3.89 2.45
C ILE A 50 -3.75 -3.77 2.21
N ILE A 51 -3.25 -2.56 1.96
CA ILE A 51 -1.81 -2.28 1.89
C ILE A 51 -1.44 -1.66 3.24
N PRO A 52 -0.70 -2.37 4.11
CA PRO A 52 -0.37 -1.90 5.44
C PRO A 52 0.80 -0.92 5.37
N THR A 53 0.54 0.27 4.83
CA THR A 53 1.54 1.34 4.70
C THR A 53 1.09 2.64 5.35
N GLU A 54 2.05 3.36 5.93
CA GLU A 54 1.87 4.72 6.44
C GLU A 54 1.93 5.77 5.32
N PHE A 55 2.56 5.43 4.18
CA PHE A 55 2.73 6.23 2.97
C PHE A 55 1.75 5.72 1.91
N GLY A 56 0.84 6.59 1.46
CA GLY A 56 -0.31 6.19 0.65
C GLY A 56 -1.48 7.12 0.94
N ASP A 57 -1.21 8.42 0.90
CA ASP A 57 -2.15 9.45 1.29
C ASP A 57 -3.36 9.49 0.37
N VAL A 58 -3.20 9.10 -0.91
CA VAL A 58 -4.29 9.00 -1.88
C VAL A 58 -4.36 7.59 -2.46
N LEU A 59 -5.56 7.03 -2.49
CA LEU A 59 -5.88 5.80 -3.22
C LEU A 59 -6.83 6.14 -4.37
N ILE A 60 -6.48 5.76 -5.59
CA ILE A 60 -7.34 5.83 -6.77
C ILE A 60 -7.72 4.38 -7.12
N ILE A 61 -8.98 4.02 -6.95
CA ILE A 61 -9.47 2.68 -7.22
C ILE A 61 -10.33 2.70 -8.48
N ILE A 62 -10.05 1.79 -9.40
CA ILE A 62 -10.72 1.65 -10.68
C ILE A 62 -11.48 0.32 -10.68
N TYR A 63 -12.79 0.41 -10.91
CA TYR A 63 -13.68 -0.73 -11.05
C TYR A 63 -14.18 -0.82 -12.49
N PRO A 64 -13.96 -1.95 -13.20
CA PRO A 64 -14.58 -2.16 -14.50
C PRO A 64 -16.09 -2.35 -14.32
N VAL A 65 -16.84 -1.65 -15.16
CA VAL A 65 -18.30 -1.74 -15.27
C VAL A 65 -18.64 -2.28 -16.67
N LYS A 66 -19.88 -2.74 -16.85
CA LYS A 66 -20.36 -3.18 -18.16
C LYS A 66 -20.18 -2.07 -19.22
N ASN A 67 -20.12 -2.48 -20.48
CA ASN A 67 -20.05 -1.58 -21.64
C ASN A 67 -18.78 -0.72 -21.73
N ARG A 68 -17.63 -1.23 -21.25
CA ARG A 68 -16.33 -0.51 -21.25
C ARG A 68 -16.36 0.79 -20.43
N MET A 69 -17.24 0.85 -19.44
CA MET A 69 -17.30 1.95 -18.47
C MET A 69 -16.44 1.62 -17.25
N TYR A 70 -15.97 2.65 -16.55
CA TYR A 70 -15.16 2.51 -15.35
C TYR A 70 -15.70 3.40 -14.24
N SER A 71 -15.90 2.83 -13.05
CA SER A 71 -16.18 3.60 -11.84
C SER A 71 -14.87 3.90 -11.13
N ILE A 72 -14.62 5.16 -10.80
CA ILE A 72 -13.40 5.62 -10.15
C ILE A 72 -13.74 6.11 -8.75
N GLN A 73 -13.10 5.52 -7.75
CA GLN A 73 -13.21 5.92 -6.35
C GLN A 73 -11.89 6.52 -5.91
N ILE A 74 -11.93 7.69 -5.26
CA ILE A 74 -10.74 8.35 -4.72
C ILE A 74 -10.88 8.43 -3.20
N ILE A 75 -9.94 7.85 -2.48
CA ILE A 75 -9.90 7.85 -1.02
C ILE A 75 -8.64 8.57 -0.56
N LYS A 76 -8.80 9.69 0.14
CA LYS A 76 -7.69 10.40 0.77
C LYS A 76 -7.60 10.05 2.25
N LYS A 77 -6.39 9.99 2.80
CA LYS A 77 -6.15 9.94 4.24
C LYS A 77 -6.83 11.16 4.86
N PRO A 78 -7.57 11.01 5.97
CA PRO A 78 -8.03 12.18 6.72
C PRO A 78 -6.78 12.98 7.11
N GLU A 79 -6.69 14.23 6.68
CA GLU A 79 -5.69 15.13 7.22
C GLU A 79 -5.96 15.25 8.72
N ALA A 80 -4.93 15.01 9.54
CA ALA A 80 -5.08 15.25 10.97
C ALA A 80 -5.46 16.72 11.13
N SER A 81 -6.69 16.97 11.61
CA SER A 81 -7.15 18.33 11.87
C SER A 81 -6.11 19.01 12.77
N PRO A 82 -5.64 20.22 12.44
CA PRO A 82 -4.71 20.96 13.30
C PRO A 82 -5.22 21.09 14.74
N PHE A 83 -6.54 21.04 14.93
CA PHE A 83 -7.21 21.17 16.22
C PHE A 83 -7.32 19.86 17.02
N SER A 84 -7.17 18.68 16.41
CA SER A 84 -7.31 17.41 17.15
C SER A 84 -6.16 17.13 18.12
N LEU A 85 -5.02 17.82 17.99
CA LEU A 85 -3.92 17.77 18.96
C LEU A 85 -4.17 18.65 20.21
N TYR A 86 -5.12 19.59 20.15
CA TYR A 86 -5.46 20.47 21.27
C TYR A 86 -6.63 19.93 22.13
N ALA A 87 -7.38 18.95 21.64
CA ALA A 87 -8.55 18.41 22.33
C ALA A 87 -8.23 17.23 23.29
N SER A 88 -6.97 16.81 23.40
CA SER A 88 -6.55 15.71 24.29
C SER A 88 -5.71 16.15 25.50
N ARG A 89 -5.67 17.45 25.82
CA ARG A 89 -5.05 17.99 27.04
C ARG A 89 -6.07 18.58 27.98
#